data_AF-A0A255XKP3-F1
#
_entry.id   AF-A0A255XKP3-F1
#
_cell.length_a   1.000
_cell.length_b   1.000
_cell.length_c   1.000
_cell.angle_alpha   90.00
_cell.angle_beta   90.00
_cell.angle_gamma   90.00
#
_symmetry.space_group_name_H-M   'P 1'
#
loop_
_entity.id
_entity.type
_entity.pdbx_description
1 polymer ?
#
loop_
_entity_poly.entity_id
_entity_poly.type
_entity_poly.pdbx_seq_one_letter_code
_entity_poly.pdbx_strand_id
1 'polypeptide(L)'
;MKLTVTFALIGGALVFSVGVPGAAKATCPLPAWSSTTPSLNQTHVFCGEISSKGDVKGYHSEVIVPPKAGNTVVSVVGQKSVNGDIFAGYPKFSNGKSKYSTFFPKSCTQAQIIASALYVASTGSPAHDWGVVGLSAPATGGSTYCLNQGAAFPMKVDPKKDKAGQLILNTAFPL
;
A
#
# COMPACT_ATOMS: atom_id res chain seq x y z
N MET A 1 -86.00 -5.07 1.46
CA MET A 1 -84.75 -5.83 1.26
C MET A 1 -83.78 -4.97 0.44
N LYS A 2 -82.88 -4.23 1.09
CA LYS A 2 -81.69 -3.63 0.45
C LYS A 2 -80.56 -3.64 1.48
N LEU A 3 -79.58 -4.49 1.21
CA LEU A 3 -78.36 -4.73 1.98
C LEU A 3 -77.36 -3.63 1.62
N THR A 4 -76.71 -3.02 2.61
CA THR A 4 -75.56 -2.12 2.38
C THR A 4 -74.38 -2.69 3.16
N VAL A 5 -73.35 -3.09 2.43
CA VAL A 5 -72.14 -3.75 2.93
C VAL A 5 -71.08 -2.69 3.20
N THR A 6 -70.54 -2.69 4.42
CA THR A 6 -69.43 -1.85 4.87
C THR A 6 -68.10 -2.48 4.45
N PHE A 7 -67.26 -1.76 3.71
CA PHE A 7 -65.88 -2.17 3.44
C PHE A 7 -64.93 -1.54 4.46
N ALA A 8 -64.27 -2.38 5.26
CA ALA A 8 -63.15 -2.00 6.12
C ALA A 8 -61.84 -2.11 5.32
N LEU A 9 -61.11 -1.00 5.19
CA LEU A 9 -59.76 -0.97 4.60
C LEU A 9 -58.73 -1.20 5.70
N ILE A 10 -58.06 -2.37 5.65
CA ILE A 10 -56.89 -2.69 6.47
C ILE A 10 -55.66 -2.12 5.77
N GLY A 11 -55.10 -1.03 6.31
CA GLY A 11 -53.83 -0.44 5.85
C GLY A 11 -52.63 -1.22 6.41
N GLY A 12 -51.98 -2.02 5.58
CA GLY A 12 -50.70 -2.67 5.89
C GLY A 12 -49.53 -1.74 5.56
N ALA A 13 -48.76 -1.34 6.58
CA ALA A 13 -47.52 -0.58 6.42
C ALA A 13 -46.38 -1.51 5.97
N LEU A 14 -45.93 -1.36 4.72
CA LEU A 14 -44.73 -2.01 4.19
C LEU A 14 -43.48 -1.26 4.68
N VAL A 15 -42.73 -1.89 5.59
CA VAL A 15 -41.43 -1.39 6.04
C VAL A 15 -40.38 -1.79 5.01
N PHE A 16 -39.95 -0.83 4.19
CA PHE A 16 -38.82 -1.02 3.27
C PHE A 16 -37.50 -0.90 4.03
N SER A 17 -36.87 -2.04 4.31
CA SER A 17 -35.49 -2.09 4.79
C SER A 17 -34.54 -1.63 3.68
N VAL A 18 -34.09 -0.37 3.76
CA VAL A 18 -33.00 0.14 2.93
C VAL A 18 -31.71 -0.59 3.31
N GLY A 19 -31.30 -1.54 2.46
CA GLY A 19 -30.00 -2.19 2.58
C GLY A 19 -28.90 -1.14 2.44
N VAL A 20 -28.10 -0.96 3.48
CA VAL A 20 -26.91 -0.11 3.43
C VAL A 20 -25.95 -0.75 2.42
N PRO A 21 -25.56 -0.07 1.33
CA PRO A 21 -24.59 -0.62 0.40
C PRO A 21 -23.28 -0.88 1.14
N GLY A 22 -22.84 -2.14 1.14
CA GLY A 22 -21.56 -2.53 1.72
C GLY A 22 -20.43 -1.73 1.08
N ALA A 23 -19.57 -1.13 1.91
CA ALA A 23 -18.44 -0.33 1.43
C ALA A 23 -17.64 -1.13 0.39
N ALA A 24 -17.51 -0.56 -0.81
CA ALA A 24 -16.69 -1.16 -1.87
C ALA A 24 -15.28 -1.43 -1.32
N LYS A 25 -14.76 -2.64 -1.54
CA LYS A 25 -13.37 -2.95 -1.17
C LYS A 25 -12.47 -1.97 -1.92
N ALA A 26 -11.65 -1.25 -1.17
CA ALA A 26 -10.62 -0.42 -1.72
C ALA A 26 -9.75 -1.22 -2.71
N THR A 27 -9.61 -0.71 -3.93
CA THR A 27 -8.90 -1.39 -5.03
C THR A 27 -7.54 -0.75 -5.26
N CYS A 28 -6.52 -1.60 -5.38
CA CYS A 28 -5.18 -1.23 -5.86
C CYS A 28 -5.22 -1.30 -7.39
N PRO A 29 -4.89 -0.22 -8.13
CA PRO A 29 -4.90 -0.25 -9.60
C PRO A 29 -3.71 -1.01 -10.19
N LEU A 30 -2.74 -1.42 -9.36
CA LEU A 30 -1.56 -2.16 -9.78
C LEU A 30 -1.74 -3.68 -9.59
N PRO A 31 -1.07 -4.51 -10.40
CA PRO A 31 -0.92 -5.93 -10.09
C PRO A 31 -0.27 -6.10 -8.72
N ALA A 32 -0.73 -7.07 -7.92
CA ALA A 32 -0.22 -7.26 -6.55
C ALA A 32 1.31 -7.48 -6.49
N TRP A 33 1.87 -8.11 -7.52
CA TRP A 33 3.30 -8.39 -7.67
C TRP A 33 3.84 -7.76 -8.95
N SER A 34 5.06 -7.23 -8.94
CA SER A 34 5.73 -6.76 -10.16
C SER A 34 6.09 -7.93 -11.07
N SER A 35 6.22 -7.67 -12.37
CA SER A 35 6.64 -8.66 -13.37
C SER A 35 8.16 -8.86 -13.43
N THR A 36 8.84 -8.73 -12.30
CA THR A 36 10.31 -8.87 -12.18
C THR A 36 10.66 -10.18 -11.48
N THR A 37 11.94 -10.55 -11.53
CA THR A 37 12.48 -11.71 -10.81
C THR A 37 13.65 -11.27 -9.92
N PRO A 38 13.53 -11.31 -8.58
CA PRO A 38 12.31 -11.62 -7.82
C PRO A 38 11.18 -10.58 -8.03
N SER A 39 9.94 -10.96 -7.75
CA SER A 39 8.80 -10.04 -7.84
C SER A 39 8.68 -9.21 -6.55
N LEU A 40 8.29 -7.94 -6.66
CA LEU A 40 8.05 -7.04 -5.54
C LEU A 40 6.54 -6.94 -5.25
N ASN A 41 6.16 -7.01 -3.98
CA ASN A 41 4.78 -6.80 -3.52
C ASN A 41 4.37 -5.32 -3.69
N GLN A 42 3.79 -5.01 -4.84
CA GLN A 42 3.34 -3.67 -5.21
C GLN A 42 2.16 -3.21 -4.36
N THR A 43 1.31 -4.15 -3.91
CA THR A 43 0.22 -3.83 -2.98
C THR A 43 0.78 -3.22 -1.69
N HIS A 44 1.82 -3.83 -1.14
CA HIS A 44 2.47 -3.36 0.09
C HIS A 44 3.18 -2.02 -0.08
N VAL A 45 3.98 -1.89 -1.13
CA VAL A 45 4.84 -0.71 -1.31
C VAL A 45 4.03 0.49 -1.80
N PHE A 46 3.09 0.30 -2.73
CA PHE A 46 2.45 1.40 -3.44
C PHE A 46 0.98 1.61 -3.10
N CYS A 47 0.20 0.58 -2.78
CA CYS A 47 -1.25 0.72 -2.63
C CYS A 47 -1.72 0.80 -1.17
N GLY A 48 -0.94 0.24 -0.26
CA GLY A 48 -1.38 -0.06 1.09
C GLY A 48 -1.82 -1.51 1.19
N GLU A 49 -1.21 -2.27 2.08
CA GLU A 49 -1.60 -3.66 2.35
C GLU A 49 -2.36 -3.78 3.67
N ILE A 50 -3.55 -4.38 3.59
CA ILE A 50 -4.32 -4.86 4.75
C ILE A 50 -4.40 -6.38 4.64
N SER A 51 -3.96 -7.10 5.66
CA SER A 51 -4.03 -8.56 5.70
C SER A 51 -5.47 -9.06 5.77
N SER A 52 -5.69 -10.35 5.52
CA SER A 52 -6.99 -11.00 5.72
C SER A 52 -7.51 -10.91 7.16
N LYS A 53 -6.62 -10.69 8.14
CA LYS A 53 -6.96 -10.47 9.56
C LYS A 53 -7.26 -8.99 9.88
N GLY A 54 -7.20 -8.11 8.88
CA GLY A 54 -7.42 -6.68 9.03
C GLY A 54 -6.21 -5.92 9.58
N ASP A 55 -5.01 -6.50 9.60
CA ASP A 55 -3.80 -5.78 10.03
C ASP A 55 -3.25 -4.94 8.88
N VAL A 56 -2.89 -3.69 9.16
CA VAL A 56 -2.18 -2.82 8.20
C VAL A 56 -0.69 -3.21 8.16
N LYS A 57 -0.14 -3.40 6.96
CA LYS A 57 1.22 -3.94 6.79
C LYS A 57 2.21 -2.88 6.31
N GLY A 58 1.95 -2.22 5.20
CA GLY A 58 2.81 -1.14 4.69
C GLY A 58 2.16 -0.30 3.59
N TYR A 59 2.81 0.83 3.30
CA TYR A 59 2.51 1.82 2.26
C TYR A 59 3.66 2.84 2.24
N HIS A 60 4.49 2.84 1.20
CA HIS A 60 5.81 3.50 1.20
C HIS A 60 6.02 4.49 0.04
N SER A 61 4.99 4.77 -0.77
CA SER A 61 5.04 5.83 -1.77
C SER A 61 3.69 6.54 -1.91
N GLU A 62 3.68 7.85 -1.70
CA GLU A 62 2.47 8.68 -1.79
C GLU A 62 2.08 9.08 -3.21
N VAL A 63 2.94 8.84 -4.20
CA VAL A 63 2.73 9.35 -5.57
C VAL A 63 2.34 8.28 -6.57
N ILE A 64 2.75 7.02 -6.36
CA ILE A 64 2.44 5.94 -7.30
C ILE A 64 0.95 5.57 -7.23
N VAL A 65 0.42 5.34 -6.03
CA VAL A 65 -1.02 5.29 -5.79
C VAL A 65 -1.34 6.25 -4.65
N PRO A 66 -1.76 7.48 -4.96
CA PRO A 66 -1.97 8.50 -3.93
C PRO A 66 -3.09 8.15 -2.94
N PRO A 67 -2.99 8.63 -1.68
CA PRO A 67 -4.06 8.49 -0.71
C PRO A 67 -5.32 9.19 -1.20
N LYS A 68 -6.45 8.48 -1.21
CA LYS A 68 -7.73 9.05 -1.65
C LYS A 68 -8.88 8.27 -1.01
N ALA A 69 -10.00 8.94 -0.77
CA ALA A 69 -11.25 8.26 -0.44
C ALA A 69 -11.58 7.19 -1.49
N GLY A 70 -11.84 5.96 -1.04
CA GLY A 70 -12.05 4.78 -1.90
C GLY A 70 -10.79 3.94 -2.15
N ASN A 71 -9.58 4.46 -1.87
CA ASN A 71 -8.34 3.68 -1.90
C ASN A 71 -8.07 3.01 -0.55
N THR A 72 -7.09 2.09 -0.52
CA THR A 72 -6.75 1.33 0.69
C THR A 72 -6.14 2.24 1.75
N VAL A 73 -5.35 3.23 1.31
CA VAL A 73 -4.90 4.35 2.12
C VAL A 73 -5.68 5.60 1.70
N VAL A 74 -6.31 6.25 2.67
CA VAL A 74 -7.21 7.38 2.44
C VAL A 74 -6.55 8.73 2.72
N SER A 75 -5.53 8.76 3.58
CA SER A 75 -4.68 9.94 3.85
C SER A 75 -3.36 9.52 4.50
N VAL A 76 -2.40 10.43 4.57
CA VAL A 76 -1.21 10.30 5.42
C VAL A 76 -1.15 11.53 6.33
N VAL A 77 -0.87 11.32 7.61
CA VAL A 77 -0.80 12.40 8.61
C VAL A 77 0.53 12.38 9.36
N GLY A 78 0.85 13.49 10.03
CA GLY A 78 2.05 13.60 10.84
C GLY A 78 3.34 13.45 10.02
N GLN A 79 3.33 13.94 8.78
CA GLN A 79 4.48 13.85 7.90
C GLN A 79 5.66 14.66 8.45
N LYS A 80 6.84 14.05 8.49
CA LYS A 80 8.09 14.68 8.93
C LYS A 80 9.23 14.27 8.01
N SER A 81 10.03 15.24 7.58
CA SER A 81 11.28 14.96 6.86
C SER A 81 12.21 14.10 7.71
N VAL A 82 12.72 13.01 7.13
CA VAL A 82 13.74 12.14 7.72
C VAL A 82 15.11 12.54 7.18
N ASN A 83 15.23 12.64 5.85
CA ASN A 83 16.46 13.03 5.18
C ASN A 83 16.16 13.49 3.74
N GLY A 84 16.43 14.75 3.39
CA GLY A 84 16.09 15.30 2.08
C GLY A 84 14.61 15.12 1.75
N ASP A 85 14.31 14.44 0.64
CA ASP A 85 12.94 14.18 0.17
C ASP A 85 12.31 12.91 0.76
N ILE A 86 13.05 12.16 1.60
CA ILE A 86 12.52 11.03 2.37
C ILE A 86 11.80 11.57 3.59
N PHE A 87 10.56 11.14 3.79
CA PHE A 87 9.76 11.53 4.95
C PHE A 87 9.15 10.31 5.63
N ALA A 88 8.75 10.49 6.88
CA ALA A 88 8.00 9.52 7.66
C ALA A 88 6.61 10.06 7.96
N GLY A 89 5.65 9.17 8.23
CA GLY A 89 4.30 9.56 8.58
C GLY A 89 3.42 8.36 8.93
N TYR A 90 2.13 8.62 9.09
CA TYR A 90 1.15 7.64 9.51
C TYR A 90 0.02 7.53 8.47
N PRO A 91 0.14 6.62 7.48
CA PRO A 91 -0.98 6.31 6.58
C PRO A 91 -2.22 5.91 7.37
N LYS A 92 -3.35 6.49 7.00
CA LYS A 92 -4.69 6.11 7.46
C LYS A 92 -5.29 5.17 6.43
N PHE A 93 -5.58 3.96 6.86
CA PHE A 93 -6.15 2.92 6.02
C PHE A 93 -7.67 2.99 6.04
N SER A 94 -8.31 2.45 5.01
CA SER A 94 -9.77 2.43 4.85
C SER A 94 -10.50 1.69 5.97
N ASN A 95 -9.82 0.80 6.70
CA ASN A 95 -10.36 0.14 7.89
C ASN A 95 -10.16 0.93 9.19
N GLY A 96 -9.79 2.21 9.12
CA GLY A 96 -9.58 3.11 10.26
C GLY A 96 -8.25 2.92 10.99
N LYS A 97 -7.45 1.89 10.65
CA LYS A 97 -6.15 1.65 11.29
C LYS A 97 -5.04 2.50 10.69
N SER A 98 -3.93 2.58 11.41
CA SER A 98 -2.76 3.36 11.02
C SER A 98 -1.50 2.71 11.55
N LYS A 99 -0.38 2.91 10.86
CA LYS A 99 0.94 2.40 11.24
C LYS A 99 2.01 3.36 10.74
N TYR A 100 3.11 3.50 11.48
CA TYR A 100 4.27 4.27 11.05
C TYR A 100 4.81 3.75 9.71
N SER A 101 5.18 4.67 8.83
CA SER A 101 5.79 4.38 7.54
C SER A 101 6.84 5.42 7.17
N THR A 102 7.89 4.99 6.48
CA THR A 102 8.82 5.86 5.75
C THR A 102 8.51 5.78 4.26
N PHE A 103 8.74 6.88 3.56
CA PHE A 103 8.27 7.09 2.21
C PHE A 103 9.41 7.45 1.26
N PHE A 104 9.40 6.82 0.09
CA PHE A 104 10.30 7.17 -0.99
C PHE A 104 10.12 8.64 -1.42
N PRO A 105 11.19 9.29 -1.93
CA PRO A 105 11.08 10.60 -2.55
C PRO A 105 9.94 10.65 -3.56
N LYS A 106 9.17 11.74 -3.54
CA LYS A 106 8.04 11.94 -4.46
C LYS A 106 8.46 12.03 -5.94
N SER A 107 9.75 12.26 -6.20
CA SER A 107 10.36 12.25 -7.53
C SER A 107 10.59 10.85 -8.09
N CYS A 108 10.56 9.80 -7.25
CA CYS A 108 10.82 8.44 -7.70
C CYS A 108 9.61 7.82 -8.38
N THR A 109 9.85 7.28 -9.56
CA THR A 109 8.88 6.47 -10.31
C THR A 109 8.76 5.07 -9.73
N GLN A 110 7.67 4.37 -10.08
CA GLN A 110 7.46 2.97 -9.70
C GLN A 110 8.61 2.07 -10.18
N ALA A 111 9.08 2.27 -11.42
CA ALA A 111 10.17 1.49 -11.98
C ALA A 111 11.49 1.71 -11.23
N GLN A 112 11.80 2.96 -10.87
CA GLN A 112 12.98 3.30 -10.08
C GLN A 112 12.96 2.66 -8.69
N ILE A 113 11.80 2.69 -8.00
CA ILE A 113 11.65 2.06 -6.68
C ILE A 113 11.84 0.53 -6.80
N ILE A 114 11.24 -0.10 -7.82
CA ILE A 114 11.40 -1.53 -8.07
C ILE A 114 12.87 -1.86 -8.37
N ALA A 115 13.53 -1.10 -9.24
CA ALA A 115 14.95 -1.30 -9.57
C ALA A 115 15.86 -1.18 -8.34
N SER A 116 15.61 -0.19 -7.48
CA SER A 116 16.32 -0.04 -6.20
C SER A 116 16.09 -1.20 -5.25
N ALA A 117 14.86 -1.69 -5.13
CA ALA A 117 14.55 -2.86 -4.29
C ALA A 117 15.27 -4.12 -4.78
N LEU A 118 15.30 -4.36 -6.09
CA LEU A 118 16.01 -5.49 -6.70
C LEU A 118 17.52 -5.39 -6.48
N TYR A 119 18.07 -4.18 -6.61
CA TYR A 119 19.50 -3.94 -6.37
C TYR A 119 19.89 -4.19 -4.91
N VAL A 120 19.10 -3.70 -3.95
CA VAL A 120 19.36 -3.97 -2.53
C VAL A 120 19.19 -5.45 -2.21
N ALA A 121 18.21 -6.13 -2.80
CA ALA A 121 18.05 -7.57 -2.60
C ALA A 121 19.26 -8.39 -3.11
N SER A 122 19.96 -7.92 -4.15
CA SER A 122 21.10 -8.64 -4.73
C SER A 122 22.47 -8.25 -4.16
N THR A 123 22.62 -7.02 -3.66
CA THR A 123 23.92 -6.46 -3.23
C THR A 123 23.96 -6.03 -1.76
N GLY A 124 22.81 -5.91 -1.12
CA GLY A 124 22.71 -5.51 0.27
C GLY A 124 23.26 -6.57 1.23
N SER A 125 23.41 -6.17 2.49
CA SER A 125 23.83 -7.05 3.57
C SER A 125 22.65 -7.38 4.49
N PRO A 126 22.66 -8.55 5.16
CA PRO A 126 21.65 -8.86 6.17
C PRO A 126 21.54 -7.73 7.20
N ALA A 127 20.32 -7.29 7.49
CA ALA A 127 20.08 -6.36 8.59
C ALA A 127 20.21 -7.10 9.94
N HIS A 128 20.50 -6.35 11.01
CA HIS A 128 20.58 -6.90 12.36
C HIS A 128 19.28 -7.59 12.83
N ASP A 129 18.13 -7.09 12.37
CA ASP A 129 16.80 -7.61 12.72
C ASP A 129 16.28 -8.58 11.64
N TRP A 130 15.83 -8.05 10.51
CA TRP A 130 15.20 -8.81 9.44
C TRP A 130 15.43 -8.13 8.10
N GLY A 131 15.39 -8.95 7.05
CA GLY A 131 15.56 -8.49 5.68
C GLY A 131 17.00 -8.11 5.37
N VAL A 132 17.14 -7.30 4.33
CA VAL A 132 18.41 -6.89 3.74
C VAL A 132 18.43 -5.37 3.63
N VAL A 133 19.57 -4.77 3.96
CA VAL A 133 19.80 -3.32 3.88
C VAL A 133 20.91 -3.01 2.90
N GLY A 134 20.77 -1.90 2.19
CA GLY A 134 21.75 -1.43 1.23
C GLY A 134 21.41 -0.04 0.72
N LEU A 135 22.30 0.51 -0.10
CA LEU A 135 22.03 1.76 -0.80
C LEU A 135 21.07 1.52 -1.96
N SER A 136 20.18 2.49 -2.21
CA SER A 136 19.14 2.40 -3.24
C SER A 136 19.67 2.31 -4.68
N ALA A 137 20.96 2.55 -4.90
CA ALA A 137 21.61 2.51 -6.21
C ALA A 137 23.11 2.19 -6.06
N PRO A 138 23.75 1.62 -7.10
CA PRO A 138 25.19 1.61 -7.21
C PRO A 138 25.72 3.04 -7.39
N ALA A 139 27.00 3.26 -7.11
CA ALA A 139 27.64 4.58 -7.25
C ALA A 139 27.48 5.19 -8.66
N THR A 140 27.36 4.34 -9.70
CA THR A 140 27.17 4.72 -11.11
C THR A 140 25.72 4.59 -11.59
N GLY A 141 24.76 4.32 -10.70
CA GLY A 141 23.41 3.89 -11.08
C GLY A 141 22.53 4.95 -11.73
N GLY A 142 22.78 6.23 -11.45
CA GLY A 142 22.09 7.35 -12.08
C GLY A 142 20.56 7.26 -12.05
N SER A 143 19.91 7.70 -13.13
CA SER A 143 18.45 7.85 -13.24
C SER A 143 17.65 6.54 -13.28
N THR A 144 18.31 5.38 -13.37
CA THR A 144 17.64 4.06 -13.35
C THR A 144 17.06 3.74 -11.99
N TYR A 145 17.64 4.29 -10.93
CA TYR A 145 17.30 3.98 -9.54
C TYR A 145 16.56 5.15 -8.88
N CYS A 146 15.90 4.86 -7.77
CA CYS A 146 15.33 5.90 -6.92
C CYS A 146 16.46 6.57 -6.13
N LEU A 147 16.63 7.87 -6.36
CA LEU A 147 17.63 8.71 -5.70
C LEU A 147 16.95 9.76 -4.84
N ASN A 148 17.61 10.14 -3.75
CA ASN A 148 17.22 11.24 -2.88
C ASN A 148 18.14 12.42 -3.19
N GLN A 149 17.60 13.48 -3.78
CA GLN A 149 18.39 14.67 -4.18
C GLN A 149 19.64 14.34 -5.01
N GLY A 150 19.53 13.34 -5.90
CA GLY A 150 20.63 12.90 -6.77
C GLY A 150 21.60 11.90 -6.13
N ALA A 151 21.42 11.53 -4.86
CA ALA A 151 22.26 10.55 -4.16
C ALA A 151 21.51 9.25 -3.86
N ALA A 152 22.24 8.14 -3.82
CA ALA A 152 21.71 6.89 -3.29
C ALA A 152 21.46 7.03 -1.78
N PHE A 153 20.45 6.35 -1.26
CA PHE A 153 20.09 6.42 0.16
C PHE A 153 19.91 5.02 0.76
N PRO A 154 20.08 4.84 2.09
CA PRO A 154 19.85 3.56 2.74
C PRO A 154 18.37 3.15 2.65
N MET A 155 18.13 1.90 2.28
CA MET A 155 16.80 1.32 2.28
C MET A 155 16.85 -0.14 2.73
N LYS A 156 15.70 -0.65 3.17
CA LYS A 156 15.51 -2.05 3.60
C LYS A 156 14.53 -2.76 2.67
N VAL A 157 14.79 -4.04 2.42
CA VAL A 157 13.97 -4.95 1.62
C VAL A 157 13.74 -6.25 2.39
N ASP A 158 12.56 -6.87 2.22
CA ASP A 158 12.21 -8.16 2.83
C ASP A 158 12.19 -9.29 1.78
N PRO A 159 13.35 -9.90 1.46
CA PRO A 159 13.40 -11.10 0.64
C PRO A 159 12.87 -12.31 1.40
N LYS A 160 11.94 -13.06 0.81
CA LYS A 160 11.41 -14.31 1.36
C LYS A 160 11.08 -15.31 0.26
N LYS A 161 10.87 -16.57 0.65
CA LYS A 161 10.33 -17.59 -0.26
C LYS A 161 8.82 -17.59 -0.20
N ASP A 162 8.17 -17.62 -1.36
CA ASP A 162 6.74 -17.87 -1.43
C ASP A 162 6.41 -19.36 -1.20
N LYS A 163 5.13 -19.74 -1.35
CA LYS A 163 4.69 -21.13 -1.16
C LYS A 163 5.30 -22.11 -2.17
N ALA A 164 5.71 -21.62 -3.35
CA ALA A 164 6.37 -22.42 -4.38
C ALA A 164 7.90 -22.46 -4.19
N GLY A 165 8.43 -21.79 -3.18
CA GLY A 165 9.87 -21.69 -2.92
C GLY A 165 10.58 -20.61 -3.74
N GLN A 166 9.85 -19.82 -4.53
CA GLN A 166 10.40 -18.74 -5.34
C GLN A 166 10.76 -17.54 -4.46
N LEU A 167 11.92 -16.93 -4.73
CA LEU A 167 12.32 -15.68 -4.08
C LEU A 167 11.38 -14.55 -4.51
N ILE A 168 10.83 -13.85 -3.52
CA ILE A 168 9.98 -12.66 -3.67
C ILE A 168 10.45 -11.58 -2.71
N LEU A 169 10.15 -10.32 -3.04
CA LEU A 169 10.40 -9.16 -2.19
C LEU A 169 9.06 -8.69 -1.62
N ASN A 170 8.85 -8.91 -0.34
CA ASN A 170 7.57 -8.63 0.31
C ASN A 170 7.34 -7.14 0.61
N THR A 171 8.41 -6.38 0.80
CA THR A 171 8.36 -4.94 1.02
C THR A 171 9.71 -4.31 0.67
N ALA A 172 9.69 -3.00 0.45
CA ALA A 172 10.84 -2.14 0.28
C ALA A 172 10.50 -0.74 0.81
N PHE A 173 11.39 -0.12 1.58
CA PHE A 173 11.19 1.21 2.14
C PHE A 173 12.52 1.90 2.50
N PRO A 174 12.59 3.24 2.40
CA PRO A 174 13.76 4.00 2.83
C PRO A 174 13.92 3.97 4.36
N LEU A 175 15.16 4.10 4.83
CA LEU A 175 15.49 4.17 6.27
C LEU A 175 15.65 5.62 6.74
#